data_AF-A0A2W7RR37-F1
#
_entry.id   AF-A0A2W7RR37-F1
#
_cell.length_a   1.000
_cell.length_b   1.000
_cell.length_c   1.000
_cell.angle_alpha   90.00
_cell.angle_beta   90.00
_cell.angle_gamma   90.00
#
_symmetry.space_group_name_H-M   'P 1'
#
loop_
_entity.id
_entity.type
_entity.pdbx_description
1 polymer ?
#
loop_
_entity_poly.entity_id
_entity_poly.type
_entity_poly.pdbx_seq_one_letter_code
_entity_poly.pdbx_strand_id
1 'polypeptide(L)'
;RVNGIIKNEYLKRWEIKDFKDLTRKVAKAVNHYNEKRKHRAFNMRHTPMSFYKNLIDLPTQERPTVSIYTQGRKNFERASSPFEVYPREEPLAHVCPMEINKC
;
A
#
# COMPACT_ATOMS: atom_id res chain seq x y z
N ARG A 1 12.27 -6.26 -5.02
CA ARG A 1 12.80 -5.83 -3.71
C ARG A 1 13.27 -4.37 -3.81
N VAL A 2 12.72 -3.44 -3.03
CA VAL A 2 12.98 -1.98 -3.15
C VAL A 2 14.43 -1.58 -2.85
N ASN A 3 15.04 -2.14 -1.80
CA ASN A 3 16.43 -1.81 -1.44
C ASN A 3 17.43 -2.12 -2.55
N GLY A 4 17.20 -3.20 -3.31
CA GLY A 4 18.05 -3.54 -4.45
C GLY A 4 17.97 -2.48 -5.56
N ILE A 5 16.77 -1.98 -5.83
CA ILE A 5 16.54 -0.92 -6.82
C ILE A 5 17.22 0.38 -6.38
N ILE A 6 16.99 0.83 -5.15
CA ILE A 6 17.62 2.06 -4.62
C ILE A 6 19.15 1.97 -4.70
N LYS A 7 19.74 0.85 -4.26
CA LYS A 7 21.19 0.66 -4.30
C LYS A 7 21.74 0.63 -5.73
N ASN A 8 21.15 -0.18 -6.61
CA ASN A 8 21.73 -0.46 -7.93
C ASN A 8 21.40 0.60 -8.99
N GLU A 9 20.19 1.15 -8.98
CA GLU A 9 19.78 2.14 -9.99
C GLU A 9 20.18 3.56 -9.63
N TYR A 10 20.37 3.89 -8.34
CA TYR A 10 20.68 5.24 -7.89
C TYR A 10 22.05 5.33 -7.24
N LEU A 11 22.22 4.71 -6.05
CA LEU A 11 23.39 4.97 -5.22
C LEU A 11 24.71 4.55 -5.87
N LYS A 12 24.74 3.39 -6.55
CA LYS A 12 25.93 2.92 -7.29
C LYS A 12 26.35 3.85 -8.44
N ARG A 13 25.45 4.71 -8.92
CA ARG A 13 25.75 5.66 -10.02
C ARG A 13 26.26 7.00 -9.52
N TRP A 14 26.29 7.22 -8.21
CA TRP A 14 26.74 8.46 -7.61
C TRP A 14 28.03 8.21 -6.84
N GLU A 15 28.98 9.12 -6.96
CA GLU A 15 30.15 9.17 -6.08
C GLU A 15 29.69 9.68 -4.71
N ILE A 16 29.81 8.88 -3.65
CA ILE A 16 29.36 9.24 -2.29
C ILE A 16 30.59 9.42 -1.40
N LYS A 17 30.76 10.63 -0.87
CA LYS A 17 32.01 11.02 -0.20
C LYS A 17 32.02 10.71 1.29
N ASP A 18 30.87 10.87 1.93
CA ASP A 18 30.71 10.72 3.37
C ASP A 18 29.29 10.28 3.73
N PHE A 19 29.06 10.04 5.02
CA PHE A 19 27.76 9.58 5.53
C PHE A 19 26.65 10.64 5.38
N LYS A 20 26.97 11.93 5.48
CA LYS A 20 26.00 13.01 5.32
C LYS A 20 25.51 13.10 3.87
N ASP A 21 26.44 12.97 2.92
CA ASP A 21 26.15 12.90 1.49
C ASP A 21 25.36 11.62 1.13
N LEU A 22 25.72 10.48 1.74
CA LEU A 22 24.95 9.23 1.61
C LEU A 22 23.49 9.46 2.02
N THR A 23 23.26 10.05 3.20
CA THR A 23 21.91 10.29 3.74
C THR A 23 21.09 11.16 2.79
N ARG A 24 21.68 12.25 2.29
CA ARG A 24 21.03 13.15 1.32
C ARG A 24 20.71 12.44 0.00
N LYS A 25 21.64 11.64 -0.51
CA LYS A 25 21.45 10.88 -1.75
C LYS A 25 20.40 9.78 -1.60
N VAL A 26 20.39 9.07 -0.47
CA VAL A 26 19.34 8.10 -0.15
C VAL A 26 17.97 8.79 -0.15
N ALA A 27 17.82 9.93 0.53
CA ALA A 27 16.58 10.69 0.53
C ALA A 27 16.15 11.08 -0.90
N LYS A 28 17.08 11.57 -1.72
CA LYS A 28 16.83 11.90 -3.13
C LYS A 28 16.39 10.68 -3.95
N ALA A 29 17.05 9.54 -3.77
CA ALA A 29 16.73 8.30 -4.48
C ALA A 29 15.34 7.76 -4.08
N VAL A 30 15.03 7.78 -2.78
CA VAL A 30 13.71 7.37 -2.27
C VAL A 30 12.62 8.29 -2.79
N ASN A 31 12.83 9.61 -2.76
CA ASN A 31 11.88 10.57 -3.33
C ASN A 31 11.65 10.26 -4.82
N HIS A 32 12.71 10.16 -5.62
CA HIS A 32 12.57 9.86 -7.04
C HIS A 32 11.85 8.52 -7.30
N TYR A 33 12.17 7.46 -6.53
CA TYR A 33 11.50 6.16 -6.64
C TYR A 33 9.99 6.26 -6.38
N ASN A 34 9.59 7.05 -5.38
CA ASN A 34 8.21 7.21 -4.94
C ASN A 34 7.40 8.18 -5.81
N GLU A 35 8.02 9.25 -6.30
CA GLU A 35 7.30 10.34 -6.96
C GLU A 35 7.47 10.39 -8.47
N LYS A 36 8.56 9.86 -9.02
CA LYS A 36 8.94 10.04 -10.44
C LYS A 36 9.07 8.72 -11.21
N ARG A 37 9.65 7.69 -10.59
CA ARG A 37 9.84 6.38 -11.25
C ARG A 37 8.49 5.72 -11.47
N LYS A 38 8.16 5.43 -12.73
CA LYS A 38 7.03 4.55 -13.08
C LYS A 38 7.44 3.08 -12.91
N HIS A 39 6.51 2.24 -12.46
CA HIS A 39 6.81 0.84 -12.14
C HIS A 39 6.10 -0.13 -13.08
N ARG A 40 6.79 -1.22 -13.43
CA ARG A 40 6.22 -2.29 -14.28
C ARG A 40 5.00 -2.94 -13.67
N ALA A 41 4.97 -3.07 -12.33
CA ALA A 41 3.80 -3.55 -11.59
C ALA A 41 2.54 -2.70 -11.84
N PHE A 42 2.70 -1.44 -12.27
CA PHE A 42 1.62 -0.53 -12.63
C PHE A 42 1.54 -0.30 -14.15
N ASN A 43 1.96 -1.27 -14.97
CA ASN A 43 2.02 -1.16 -16.43
C ASN A 43 2.77 0.08 -16.92
N MET A 44 3.78 0.54 -16.17
CA MET A 44 4.53 1.77 -16.44
C MET A 44 3.65 3.04 -16.51
N ARG A 45 2.47 3.05 -15.88
CA ARG A 45 1.54 4.20 -15.86
C ARG A 45 1.67 5.05 -14.60
N HIS A 46 1.84 4.41 -13.45
CA HIS A 46 1.85 5.08 -12.14
C HIS A 46 3.22 5.03 -11.46
N THR A 47 3.45 6.04 -10.63
CA THR A 47 4.48 6.02 -9.58
C THR A 47 3.84 5.47 -8.30
N PRO A 48 4.63 5.04 -7.31
CA PRO A 48 4.07 4.54 -6.05
C PRO A 48 3.17 5.57 -5.38
N MET A 49 3.57 6.84 -5.38
CA MET A 49 2.77 7.91 -4.80
C MET A 49 1.51 8.24 -5.62
N SER A 50 1.57 8.20 -6.96
CA SER A 50 0.35 8.45 -7.74
C SER A 50 -0.66 7.31 -7.61
N PHE A 51 -0.19 6.07 -7.52
CA PHE A 51 -1.04 4.92 -7.20
C PHE A 51 -1.68 5.06 -5.81
N TYR A 52 -0.87 5.41 -4.79
CA TYR A 52 -1.36 5.61 -3.43
C TYR A 52 -2.45 6.69 -3.35
N LYS A 53 -2.26 7.83 -4.04
CA LYS A 53 -3.27 8.90 -4.09
C LYS A 53 -4.58 8.44 -4.75
N ASN A 54 -4.48 7.78 -5.91
CA ASN A 54 -5.65 7.24 -6.59
C ASN A 54 -6.43 6.26 -5.69
N LEU A 55 -5.72 5.49 -4.85
CA LEU A 55 -6.34 4.53 -3.95
C LEU A 55 -7.05 5.17 -2.75
N ILE A 56 -6.60 6.36 -2.32
CA ILE A 56 -7.32 7.18 -1.33
C ILE A 56 -8.65 7.66 -1.92
N ASP A 57 -8.63 8.09 -3.18
CA ASP A 57 -9.81 8.66 -3.87
C ASP A 57 -10.87 7.59 -4.22
N LEU A 58 -10.51 6.30 -4.21
CA LEU A 58 -11.47 5.21 -4.42
C LEU A 58 -12.46 5.11 -3.25
N PRO A 59 -13.77 4.92 -3.53
CA PRO A 59 -14.75 4.51 -2.54
C PRO A 59 -14.29 3.25 -1.81
N THR A 60 -14.60 3.10 -0.53
CA THR A 60 -14.05 2.00 0.28
C THR A 60 -14.35 0.61 -0.28
N GLN A 61 -15.48 0.45 -0.97
CA GLN A 61 -15.87 -0.81 -1.63
C GLN A 61 -15.11 -1.12 -2.93
N GLU A 62 -14.49 -0.12 -3.56
CA GLU A 62 -13.74 -0.27 -4.82
C GLU A 62 -12.22 -0.38 -4.58
N ARG A 63 -11.79 -0.30 -3.31
CA ARG A 63 -10.38 -0.43 -2.94
C ARG A 63 -9.93 -1.89 -3.05
N PRO A 64 -8.76 -2.16 -3.63
CA PRO A 64 -8.27 -3.52 -3.81
C PRO A 64 -7.91 -4.17 -2.47
N THR A 65 -8.16 -5.47 -2.39
CA THR A 65 -7.69 -6.32 -1.29
C THR A 65 -6.19 -6.61 -1.46
N VAL A 66 -5.44 -6.55 -0.37
CA VAL A 66 -4.01 -6.86 -0.33
C VAL A 66 -3.72 -8.03 0.60
N SER A 67 -2.77 -8.88 0.22
CA SER A 67 -2.22 -9.92 1.08
C SER A 67 -1.26 -9.30 2.09
N ILE A 68 -1.60 -9.33 3.38
CA ILE A 68 -0.72 -8.88 4.45
C ILE A 68 0.26 -10.00 4.81
N TYR A 69 1.55 -9.73 4.65
CA TYR A 69 2.59 -10.67 5.06
C TYR A 69 2.69 -10.74 6.58
N THR A 70 2.66 -11.95 7.13
CA THR A 70 2.88 -12.20 8.56
C THR A 70 3.99 -13.21 8.75
N GLN A 71 5.01 -12.86 9.54
CA GLN A 71 6.12 -13.77 9.78
C GLN A 71 5.68 -14.93 10.69
N GLY A 72 5.83 -16.17 10.22
CA GLY A 72 5.49 -17.37 10.98
C GLY A 72 3.98 -17.66 11.10
N ARG A 73 3.13 -16.94 10.36
CA ARG A 73 1.68 -17.16 10.30
C ARG A 73 1.21 -17.20 8.84
N LYS A 74 0.00 -17.70 8.61
CA LYS A 74 -0.61 -17.66 7.28
C LYS A 74 -0.90 -16.20 6.93
N ASN A 75 -0.46 -15.78 5.76
CA ASN A 75 -0.86 -14.49 5.19
C ASN A 75 -2.38 -14.46 5.07
N PHE A 76 -2.96 -13.27 5.28
CA PHE A 76 -4.39 -13.06 5.14
C PHE A 76 -4.66 -11.84 4.27
N GLU A 77 -5.81 -11.87 3.60
CA GLU A 77 -6.24 -10.82 2.70
C GLU A 77 -7.06 -9.78 3.46
N ARG A 78 -6.75 -8.50 3.26
CA ARG A 78 -7.48 -7.36 3.85
C ARG A 78 -7.54 -6.20 2.87
N ALA A 79 -8.60 -5.40 2.92
CA ALA A 79 -8.67 -4.13 2.21
C ALA A 79 -7.42 -3.27 2.47
N SER A 80 -6.93 -2.58 1.45
CA SER A 80 -5.71 -1.76 1.53
C SER A 80 -5.87 -0.42 2.26
N SER A 81 -6.99 -0.16 2.96
CA SER A 81 -7.26 1.12 3.63
C SER A 81 -6.81 1.15 5.09
N PRO A 82 -6.35 2.32 5.58
CA PRO A 82 -6.18 2.58 7.02
C PRO A 82 -7.49 2.88 7.75
N PHE A 83 -8.58 3.14 7.00
CA PHE A 83 -9.90 3.52 7.54
C PHE A 83 -10.88 2.34 7.60
N GLU A 84 -11.85 2.44 8.52
CA GLU A 84 -12.96 1.49 8.67
C GLU A 84 -13.81 1.41 7.39
N VAL A 85 -14.28 0.20 7.08
CA VAL A 85 -15.15 -0.07 5.93
C VAL A 85 -16.58 0.31 6.31
N TYR A 86 -17.08 1.42 5.77
CA TYR A 86 -18.49 1.78 5.89
C TYR A 86 -19.31 1.11 4.77
N PRO A 87 -20.40 0.40 5.11
CA PRO A 87 -21.28 -0.18 4.09
C PRO A 87 -21.99 0.95 3.32
N ARG A 88 -22.21 0.74 2.01
CA ARG A 88 -22.89 1.73 1.15
C ARG A 88 -24.37 1.88 1.45
N GLU A 89 -24.97 0.87 2.06
CA GLU A 89 -26.35 0.85 2.52
C GLU A 89 -26.34 0.47 3.99
N GLU A 90 -27.32 0.96 4.77
CA GLU A 90 -27.53 0.44 6.11
C GLU A 90 -27.69 -1.07 6.00
N PRO A 91 -26.88 -1.88 6.72
CA PRO A 91 -27.05 -3.31 6.70
C PRO A 91 -28.49 -3.58 7.12
N LEU A 92 -29.29 -4.15 6.21
CA LEU A 92 -30.61 -4.63 6.55
C LEU A 92 -30.45 -5.47 7.80
N ALA A 93 -31.14 -5.08 8.87
CA ALA A 93 -31.05 -5.76 10.15
C ALA A 93 -31.16 -7.24 9.86
N HIS A 94 -30.12 -8.00 10.21
CA HIS A 94 -30.19 -9.45 10.12
C HIS A 94 -31.41 -9.82 10.95
N VAL A 95 -32.48 -10.26 10.30
CA VAL A 95 -33.59 -10.90 11.00
C VAL A 95 -32.99 -12.22 11.45
N CYS A 96 -32.23 -12.19 12.55
CA CYS A 96 -31.88 -13.38 13.30
C CYS A 96 -33.20 -13.84 13.90
N PRO A 97 -33.77 -14.98 13.47
CA PRO A 97 -34.81 -15.60 14.24
C PRO A 97 -34.14 -16.10 15.53
N MET A 98 -34.04 -15.24 16.55
CA MET A 98 -34.03 -15.76 17.90
C MET A 98 -35.40 -16.38 18.07
N GLU A 99 -35.48 -17.70 17.92
CA GLU A 99 -36.62 -18.46 18.40
C GLU A 99 -36.81 -18.04 19.86
N ILE A 100 -37.81 -17.20 20.09
CA ILE A 100 -38.32 -16.92 21.42
C ILE A 100 -38.98 -18.22 21.83
N ASN A 101 -38.18 -19.13 22.40
CA ASN A 101 -38.71 -20.26 23.14
C ASN A 101 -39.61 -19.68 24.22
N LYS A 102 -40.92 -19.77 24.00
CA LYS A 102 -41.95 -19.38 24.95
C LYS A 102 -41.77 -20.27 26.18
N CYS A 103 -41.47 -19.64 27.31
CA CYS A 103 -41.63 -20.26 28.63
C CYS A 103 -43.10 -20.56 28.92
#